data_AF-A0A922ZQH1-F1
#
_entry.id   AF-A0A922ZQH1-F1
#
_cell.length_a   1.000
_cell.length_b   1.000
_cell.length_c   1.000
_cell.angle_alpha   90.00
_cell.angle_beta   90.00
_cell.angle_gamma   90.00
#
_symmetry.space_group_name_H-M   'P 1'
#
loop_
_entity.id
_entity.type
_entity.pdbx_description
1 polymer ?
#
loop_
_entity_poly.entity_id
_entity_poly.type
_entity_poly.pdbx_seq_one_letter_code
_entity_poly.pdbx_strand_id
1 'polypeptide(L)'
;MDEKFEAVYYTQPVPSSLATLTILGLVFDKIYFPGMYIPSEGIDEKELKKEIERIKNLGRRDIETVQLVNSMIFALNNKHLKDFCVFTGKPGNMGILEDGAKELTMELEKLIYGPPPPGFTPTPVGGFAKELPGDSGAAVNGPSWLTYPANALIYSEKRNLPLINDNPNMPVPGLGGQSARDNPKLLSTILAFESIKMILPDFKPLQPEEFPEFREQIKKHVKPFRLNMLKLSKELHQIINNNASIEEVQKEAMVLAETTVYPELEELKHIINTPSQPWYKRLIQFAQYTPEFVADLSSMPSNLAIAKILVRFTQEFGNIRDEQLAKEEQIRKNGLYYLLKIKDRIAK
;
A
#
# COMPACT_ATOMS: atom_id res chain seq x y z
N MET A 1 -21.47 -10.11 -2.79
CA MET A 1 -20.53 -9.13 -3.37
C MET A 1 -19.15 -9.77 -3.38
N ASP A 2 -18.44 -9.78 -4.51
CA ASP A 2 -17.02 -10.15 -4.51
C ASP A 2 -16.24 -9.01 -3.83
N GLU A 3 -15.92 -9.22 -2.56
CA GLU A 3 -15.17 -8.27 -1.75
C GLU A 3 -13.73 -8.18 -2.30
N LYS A 4 -13.40 -7.02 -2.89
CA LYS A 4 -12.06 -6.73 -3.40
C LYS A 4 -11.21 -6.10 -2.30
N PHE A 5 -9.96 -6.53 -2.16
CA PHE A 5 -9.00 -5.84 -1.30
C PHE A 5 -8.31 -4.79 -2.14
N GLU A 6 -8.72 -3.55 -1.94
CA GLU A 6 -8.18 -2.39 -2.63
C GLU A 6 -7.60 -1.44 -1.58
N ALA A 7 -6.56 -0.72 -1.94
CA ALA A 7 -5.94 0.24 -1.04
C ALA A 7 -5.37 1.44 -1.80
N VAL A 8 -5.08 2.50 -1.07
CA VAL A 8 -4.43 3.71 -1.57
C VAL A 8 -2.99 3.72 -1.07
N TYR A 9 -2.05 3.91 -1.99
CA TYR A 9 -0.64 4.03 -1.61
C TYR A 9 -0.32 5.48 -1.23
N TYR A 10 0.15 5.69 0.00
CA TYR A 10 0.26 7.02 0.61
C TYR A 10 1.58 7.72 0.31
N THR A 11 2.67 6.98 0.42
CA THR A 11 4.01 7.56 0.64
C THR A 11 4.47 8.46 -0.50
N GLN A 12 4.18 8.05 -1.74
CA GLN A 12 4.75 8.70 -2.93
C GLN A 12 4.02 8.23 -4.21
N PRO A 13 4.23 8.95 -5.34
CA PRO A 13 3.62 8.68 -6.64
C PRO A 13 3.63 7.25 -7.21
N VAL A 14 4.62 6.43 -6.84
CA VAL A 14 4.82 5.04 -7.31
C VAL A 14 5.52 4.23 -6.22
N PRO A 15 5.43 2.89 -6.17
CA PRO A 15 6.13 2.10 -5.16
C PRO A 15 7.64 2.36 -5.11
N SER A 16 8.20 2.41 -3.89
CA SER A 16 9.61 2.72 -3.62
C SER A 16 10.59 1.67 -4.15
N SER A 17 10.11 0.44 -4.24
CA SER A 17 10.93 -0.72 -4.53
C SER A 17 10.09 -1.85 -5.13
N LEU A 18 10.77 -2.78 -5.79
CA LEU A 18 10.16 -4.03 -6.23
C LEU A 18 9.68 -4.88 -5.04
N ALA A 19 10.34 -4.79 -3.88
CA ALA A 19 9.90 -5.47 -2.67
C ALA A 19 8.53 -4.94 -2.22
N THR A 20 8.38 -3.62 -2.15
CA THR A 20 7.10 -2.97 -1.86
C THR A 20 6.03 -3.42 -2.85
N LEU A 21 6.31 -3.32 -4.15
CA LEU A 21 5.37 -3.72 -5.20
C LEU A 21 4.97 -5.20 -5.08
N THR A 22 5.93 -6.08 -4.78
CA THR A 22 5.69 -7.52 -4.59
C THR A 22 4.71 -7.74 -3.44
N ILE A 23 4.97 -7.14 -2.28
CA ILE A 23 4.14 -7.31 -1.09
C ILE A 23 2.73 -6.76 -1.33
N LEU A 24 2.61 -5.57 -1.93
CA LEU A 24 1.31 -5.03 -2.33
C LEU A 24 0.59 -5.98 -3.31
N GLY A 25 1.31 -6.57 -4.25
CA GLY A 25 0.78 -7.54 -5.21
C GLY A 25 0.30 -8.84 -4.58
N LEU A 26 0.85 -9.23 -3.43
CA LEU A 26 0.42 -10.39 -2.66
C LEU A 26 -0.85 -10.12 -1.85
N VAL A 27 -1.09 -8.89 -1.41
CA VAL A 27 -2.23 -8.56 -0.54
C VAL A 27 -3.43 -8.09 -1.35
N PHE A 28 -3.21 -7.16 -2.28
CA PHE A 28 -4.27 -6.35 -2.88
C PHE A 28 -4.63 -6.75 -4.32
N ASP A 29 -5.89 -6.57 -4.66
CA ASP A 29 -6.40 -6.64 -6.03
C ASP A 29 -5.97 -5.44 -6.84
N LYS A 30 -6.02 -4.25 -6.21
CA LYS A 30 -5.65 -2.98 -6.83
C LYS A 30 -5.05 -2.05 -5.80
N ILE A 31 -4.07 -1.28 -6.26
CA ILE A 31 -3.49 -0.17 -5.51
C ILE A 31 -3.75 1.09 -6.30
N TYR A 32 -4.37 2.06 -5.65
CA TYR A 32 -4.68 3.36 -6.23
C TYR A 32 -3.55 4.35 -5.96
N PHE A 33 -3.20 5.12 -6.99
CA PHE A 33 -2.24 6.22 -6.98
C PHE A 33 -2.96 7.51 -7.36
N PRO A 34 -3.52 8.24 -6.37
CA PRO A 34 -4.43 9.35 -6.64
C PRO A 34 -3.77 10.54 -7.33
N GLY A 35 -4.39 11.00 -8.42
CA GLY A 35 -3.94 12.15 -9.19
C GLY A 35 -2.72 11.89 -10.09
N MET A 36 -2.12 10.70 -10.00
CA MET A 36 -0.99 10.30 -10.83
C MET A 36 -1.43 9.83 -12.20
N TYR A 37 -0.68 10.21 -13.24
CA TYR A 37 -0.80 9.67 -14.59
C TYR A 37 0.55 9.10 -15.02
N ILE A 38 0.55 7.83 -15.41
CA ILE A 38 1.69 7.14 -16.00
C ILE A 38 1.20 6.43 -17.26
N PRO A 39 1.78 6.70 -18.44
CA PRO A 39 1.37 6.05 -19.67
C PRO A 39 1.76 4.56 -19.64
N SER A 40 0.95 3.72 -20.27
CA SER A 40 1.26 2.29 -20.44
C SER A 40 1.79 1.96 -21.84
N GLU A 41 1.60 2.86 -22.79
CA GLU A 41 1.87 2.67 -24.23
C GLU A 41 2.39 4.00 -24.82
N GLY A 42 2.91 3.96 -26.04
CA GLY A 42 3.40 5.16 -26.74
C GLY A 42 4.72 5.73 -26.22
N ILE A 43 5.51 4.92 -25.50
CA ILE A 43 6.83 5.30 -24.95
C ILE A 43 7.93 4.70 -25.81
N ASP A 44 8.92 5.50 -26.22
CA ASP A 44 10.20 5.00 -26.70
C ASP A 44 11.06 4.55 -25.51
N GLU A 45 11.01 3.26 -25.19
CA GLU A 45 11.71 2.71 -24.03
C GLU A 45 13.23 2.93 -24.06
N LYS A 46 13.85 2.96 -25.25
CA LYS A 46 15.30 3.12 -25.40
C LYS A 46 15.71 4.55 -25.11
N GLU A 47 15.01 5.52 -25.69
CA GLU A 47 15.28 6.94 -25.43
C GLU A 47 14.88 7.34 -24.01
N LEU A 48 13.80 6.76 -23.46
CA LEU A 48 13.44 7.00 -22.06
C LEU A 48 14.52 6.51 -21.10
N LYS A 49 15.13 5.34 -21.33
CA LYS A 49 16.27 4.85 -20.52
C LYS A 49 17.46 5.83 -20.58
N LYS A 50 17.77 6.38 -21.76
CA LYS A 50 18.83 7.40 -21.87
C LYS A 50 18.48 8.68 -21.11
N GLU A 51 17.23 9.13 -21.18
CA GLU A 51 16.78 10.32 -20.45
C GLU A 51 16.83 10.11 -18.94
N ILE A 52 16.45 8.93 -18.45
CA ILE A 52 16.59 8.55 -17.03
C ILE A 52 18.06 8.66 -16.59
N GLU A 53 18.98 8.06 -17.35
CA GLU A 53 20.41 8.11 -17.01
C GLU A 53 20.99 9.52 -17.13
N ARG A 54 20.54 10.32 -18.11
CA ARG A 54 20.90 11.74 -18.21
C ARG A 54 20.51 12.51 -16.94
N ILE A 55 19.29 12.33 -16.45
CA ILE A 55 18.80 13.01 -15.23
C ILE A 55 19.58 12.54 -14.00
N LYS A 56 19.80 11.23 -13.83
CA LYS A 56 20.62 10.69 -12.72
C LYS A 56 22.03 11.26 -12.73
N ASN A 57 22.65 11.40 -13.90
CA ASN A 57 24.00 11.94 -14.06
C ASN A 57 24.12 13.44 -13.72
N LEU A 58 23.01 14.16 -13.55
CA LEU A 58 23.03 15.52 -13.00
C LEU A 58 23.36 15.54 -11.49
N GLY A 59 23.38 14.37 -10.82
CA GLY A 59 23.77 14.25 -9.42
C GLY A 59 22.78 14.85 -8.42
N ARG A 60 21.57 15.21 -8.87
CA ARG A 60 20.49 15.74 -8.02
C ARG A 60 19.92 14.64 -7.12
N ARG A 61 19.72 14.98 -5.85
CA ARG A 61 19.23 14.08 -4.81
C ARG A 61 18.00 14.63 -4.07
N ASP A 62 17.42 15.71 -4.56
CA ASP A 62 16.15 16.20 -4.03
C ASP A 62 15.04 15.18 -4.28
N ILE A 63 14.08 15.15 -3.35
CA ILE A 63 13.00 14.15 -3.33
C ILE A 63 12.15 14.19 -4.59
N GLU A 64 11.93 15.37 -5.16
CA GLU A 64 11.14 15.54 -6.39
C GLU A 64 11.83 14.89 -7.59
N THR A 65 13.13 15.12 -7.75
CA THR A 65 13.91 14.49 -8.82
C THR A 65 13.93 12.97 -8.67
N VAL A 66 14.09 12.46 -7.44
CA VAL A 66 14.05 11.01 -7.17
C VAL A 66 12.67 10.42 -7.52
N GLN A 67 11.58 11.04 -7.07
CA GLN A 67 10.22 10.58 -7.36
C GLN A 67 9.89 10.66 -8.87
N LEU A 68 10.36 11.70 -9.55
CA LEU A 68 10.22 11.81 -11.00
C LEU A 68 10.95 10.67 -11.72
N VAL A 69 12.22 10.42 -11.37
CA VAL A 69 12.99 9.31 -11.94
C VAL A 69 12.33 7.96 -11.66
N ASN A 70 11.83 7.73 -10.44
CA ASN A 70 11.11 6.52 -10.10
C ASN A 70 9.83 6.36 -10.94
N SER A 71 9.09 7.45 -11.15
CA SER A 71 7.88 7.45 -12.01
C SER A 71 8.23 7.13 -13.47
N MET A 72 9.36 7.64 -13.98
CA MET A 72 9.85 7.32 -15.32
C MET A 72 10.29 5.85 -15.45
N ILE A 73 10.98 5.32 -14.44
CA ILE A 73 11.35 3.89 -14.40
C ILE A 73 10.08 3.02 -14.34
N PHE A 74 9.08 3.44 -13.58
CA PHE A 74 7.80 2.75 -13.50
C PHE A 74 7.07 2.77 -14.85
N ALA A 75 7.11 3.89 -15.58
CA ALA A 75 6.48 4.02 -16.90
C ALA A 75 6.96 2.95 -17.90
N LEU A 76 8.24 2.57 -17.87
CA LEU A 76 8.79 1.48 -18.69
C LEU A 76 8.08 0.13 -18.45
N ASN A 77 7.50 -0.05 -17.27
CA ASN A 77 6.95 -1.32 -16.80
C ASN A 77 5.42 -1.29 -16.67
N ASN A 78 4.80 -0.12 -16.81
CA ASN A 78 3.40 0.09 -16.49
C ASN A 78 2.45 -0.76 -17.35
N LYS A 79 2.84 -1.14 -18.57
CA LYS A 79 2.08 -2.07 -19.43
C LYS A 79 1.77 -3.41 -18.74
N HIS A 80 2.63 -3.86 -17.84
CA HIS A 80 2.47 -5.10 -17.07
C HIS A 80 1.70 -4.90 -15.76
N LEU A 81 1.62 -3.66 -15.27
CA LEU A 81 1.08 -3.33 -13.95
C LEU A 81 -0.24 -2.58 -14.01
N LYS A 82 -0.70 -2.10 -15.18
CA LYS A 82 -1.88 -1.22 -15.33
C LYS A 82 -3.18 -1.77 -14.75
N ASP A 83 -3.35 -3.09 -14.69
CA ASP A 83 -4.54 -3.72 -14.12
C ASP A 83 -4.51 -3.79 -12.59
N PHE A 84 -3.32 -3.65 -12.00
CA PHE A 84 -3.05 -3.70 -10.56
C PHE A 84 -2.79 -2.30 -9.97
N CYS A 85 -1.90 -1.51 -10.58
CA CYS A 85 -1.59 -0.14 -10.20
C CYS A 85 -2.49 0.84 -10.95
N VAL A 86 -3.46 1.39 -10.25
CA VAL A 86 -4.49 2.27 -10.81
C VAL A 86 -4.11 3.74 -10.62
N PHE A 87 -3.67 4.35 -11.71
CA PHE A 87 -3.35 5.77 -11.80
C PHE A 87 -4.61 6.58 -12.15
N THR A 88 -5.02 7.52 -11.29
CA THR A 88 -6.31 8.23 -11.44
C THR A 88 -6.20 9.63 -12.07
N GLY A 89 -4.98 10.05 -12.41
CA GLY A 89 -4.68 11.30 -13.10
C GLY A 89 -4.99 11.25 -14.61
N LYS A 90 -4.70 12.35 -15.29
CA LYS A 90 -4.89 12.51 -16.74
C LYS A 90 -3.63 13.09 -17.39
N PRO A 91 -3.38 12.81 -18.69
CA PRO A 91 -2.29 13.47 -19.42
C PRO A 91 -2.48 14.99 -19.42
N GLY A 92 -1.37 15.73 -19.43
CA GLY A 92 -1.37 17.19 -19.54
C GLY A 92 -1.82 17.96 -18.28
N ASN A 93 -2.04 17.27 -17.15
CA ASN A 93 -2.43 17.89 -15.89
C ASN A 93 -1.34 17.68 -14.84
N MET A 94 -0.92 18.72 -14.11
CA MET A 94 0.07 18.65 -13.02
C MET A 94 -0.54 18.02 -11.75
N GLY A 95 -1.08 16.81 -11.88
CA GLY A 95 -1.86 16.14 -10.85
C GLY A 95 -3.35 16.52 -10.86
N ILE A 96 -4.20 15.56 -10.51
CA ILE A 96 -5.61 15.81 -10.18
C ILE A 96 -5.75 15.74 -8.67
N LEU A 97 -6.09 16.86 -8.06
CA LEU A 97 -6.22 16.98 -6.61
C LEU A 97 -7.68 16.86 -6.17
N GLU A 98 -7.89 16.13 -5.10
CA GLU A 98 -9.13 16.13 -4.34
C GLU A 98 -9.34 17.49 -3.65
N ASP A 99 -10.59 17.89 -3.48
CA ASP A 99 -10.94 19.09 -2.71
C ASP A 99 -10.37 18.99 -1.28
N GLY A 100 -9.66 20.03 -0.83
CA GLY A 100 -8.99 20.08 0.48
C GLY A 100 -7.52 19.65 0.46
N ALA A 101 -7.01 19.10 -0.66
CA ALA A 101 -5.64 18.60 -0.72
C ALA A 101 -4.59 19.72 -0.53
N LYS A 102 -4.86 20.93 -1.04
CA LYS A 102 -3.93 22.07 -0.90
C LYS A 102 -3.81 22.51 0.56
N GLU A 103 -4.92 22.61 1.26
CA GLU A 103 -4.98 22.98 2.67
C GLU A 103 -4.25 21.93 3.53
N LEU A 104 -4.52 20.65 3.26
CA LEU A 104 -3.84 19.55 3.96
C LEU A 104 -2.33 19.49 3.64
N THR A 105 -1.92 19.88 2.43
CA THR A 105 -0.50 19.99 2.05
C THR A 105 0.23 20.98 2.96
N MET A 106 -0.40 22.13 3.26
CA MET A 106 0.18 23.12 4.17
C MET A 106 0.31 22.59 5.61
N GLU A 107 -0.66 21.81 6.07
CA GLU A 107 -0.58 21.18 7.40
C GLU A 107 0.49 20.09 7.46
N LEU A 108 0.64 19.28 6.40
CA LEU A 108 1.74 18.32 6.27
C LEU A 108 3.11 19.00 6.26
N GLU A 109 3.24 20.09 5.52
CA GLU A 109 4.47 20.88 5.47
C GLU A 109 4.84 21.39 6.86
N LYS A 110 3.87 21.91 7.61
CA LYS A 110 4.05 22.36 9.00
C LYS A 110 4.39 21.21 9.94
N LEU A 111 3.83 20.02 9.73
CA LEU A 111 4.09 18.86 10.58
C LEU A 111 5.50 18.31 10.35
N ILE A 112 5.97 18.31 9.10
CA ILE A 112 7.31 17.84 8.72
C ILE A 112 8.40 18.85 9.09
N TYR A 113 8.19 20.14 8.83
CA TYR A 113 9.22 21.17 8.99
C TYR A 113 9.04 22.08 10.21
N GLY A 114 7.89 22.02 10.88
CA GLY A 114 7.50 22.98 11.91
C GLY A 114 6.81 24.22 11.34
N PRO A 115 6.40 25.17 12.20
CA PRO A 115 5.76 26.40 11.75
C PRO A 115 6.71 27.25 10.89
N PRO A 116 6.19 27.95 9.85
CA PRO A 116 7.02 28.81 9.03
C PRO A 116 7.63 29.96 9.84
N PRO A 117 8.87 30.40 9.52
CA PRO A 117 9.48 31.57 10.14
C PRO A 117 8.62 32.85 9.98
N PRO A 118 8.74 33.84 10.87
CA PRO A 118 8.06 35.13 10.69
C PRO A 118 8.41 35.77 9.33
N GLY A 119 7.38 36.19 8.59
CA GLY A 119 7.56 36.79 7.25
C GLY A 119 7.81 35.78 6.12
N PHE A 120 7.84 34.47 6.41
CA PHE A 120 7.94 33.42 5.41
C PHE A 120 6.55 32.82 5.13
N THR A 121 6.17 32.74 3.86
CA THR A 121 4.96 32.04 3.42
C THR A 121 5.37 30.80 2.65
N PRO A 122 5.07 29.58 3.14
CA PRO A 122 5.35 28.37 2.39
C PRO A 122 4.54 28.35 1.09
N THR A 123 5.20 27.92 0.01
CA THR A 123 4.58 27.78 -1.31
C THR A 123 4.88 26.39 -1.87
N PRO A 124 4.24 25.34 -1.33
CA PRO A 124 4.47 23.99 -1.80
C PRO A 124 4.08 23.89 -3.28
N VAL A 125 4.94 23.26 -4.07
CA VAL A 125 4.68 23.00 -5.49
C VAL A 125 3.44 22.11 -5.59
N GLY A 126 2.48 22.42 -6.46
CA GLY A 126 1.23 21.64 -6.54
C GLY A 126 1.35 20.31 -7.28
N GLY A 127 2.33 20.18 -8.17
CA GLY A 127 2.49 19.03 -9.03
C GLY A 127 3.65 19.14 -10.01
N PHE A 128 3.86 18.08 -10.78
CA PHE A 128 4.85 18.01 -11.83
C PHE A 128 4.24 17.41 -13.11
N ALA A 129 4.88 17.73 -14.23
CA ALA A 129 4.61 17.15 -15.53
C ALA A 129 5.94 16.99 -16.28
N LYS A 130 6.20 15.81 -16.82
CA LYS A 130 7.39 15.52 -17.61
C LYS A 130 7.01 14.69 -18.82
N GLU A 131 7.15 15.29 -19.99
CA GLU A 131 7.07 14.59 -21.27
C GLU A 131 8.14 13.50 -21.36
N LEU A 132 7.73 12.35 -21.86
CA LEU A 132 8.56 11.18 -22.12
C LEU A 132 8.83 11.07 -23.62
N PRO A 133 10.00 10.53 -24.02
CA PRO A 133 10.24 10.17 -25.41
C PRO A 133 9.18 9.19 -25.93
N GLY A 134 8.61 9.45 -27.10
CA GLY A 134 7.57 8.62 -27.71
C GLY A 134 6.50 9.43 -28.45
N ASP A 135 5.28 8.92 -28.43
CA ASP A 135 4.12 9.53 -29.08
C ASP A 135 3.67 10.82 -28.39
N SER A 136 2.93 11.66 -29.13
CA SER A 136 2.35 12.88 -28.59
C SER A 136 1.43 12.58 -27.41
N GLY A 137 1.77 13.10 -26.23
CA GLY A 137 1.02 12.89 -24.99
C GLY A 137 1.61 11.88 -24.02
N ALA A 138 2.71 11.19 -24.36
CA ALA A 138 3.47 10.38 -23.42
C ALA A 138 4.12 11.29 -22.37
N ALA A 139 3.56 11.32 -21.16
CA ALA A 139 4.08 12.14 -20.07
C ALA A 139 3.81 11.49 -18.72
N VAL A 140 4.72 11.61 -17.75
CA VAL A 140 4.40 11.35 -16.35
C VAL A 140 3.93 12.64 -15.71
N ASN A 141 2.75 12.63 -15.09
CA ASN A 141 2.23 13.78 -14.39
C ASN A 141 1.66 13.39 -13.03
N GLY A 142 1.74 14.30 -12.08
CA GLY A 142 1.34 13.96 -10.73
C GLY A 142 1.36 15.12 -9.76
N PRO A 143 0.76 14.96 -8.57
CA PRO A 143 1.00 15.86 -7.45
C PRO A 143 2.47 15.80 -7.01
N SER A 144 2.96 16.87 -6.37
CA SER A 144 4.33 16.94 -5.85
C SER A 144 4.52 16.04 -4.62
N TRP A 145 5.74 15.99 -4.09
CA TRP A 145 6.09 15.10 -2.99
C TRP A 145 5.30 15.33 -1.69
N LEU A 146 4.87 16.57 -1.39
CA LEU A 146 3.98 16.88 -0.25
C LEU A 146 2.51 16.84 -0.62
N THR A 147 2.19 17.25 -1.86
CA THR A 147 0.80 17.30 -2.30
C THR A 147 0.24 15.90 -2.56
N TYR A 148 1.09 14.94 -2.95
CA TYR A 148 0.67 13.55 -3.19
C TYR A 148 0.15 12.87 -1.91
N PRO A 149 0.90 12.84 -0.78
CA PRO A 149 0.39 12.25 0.46
C PRO A 149 -0.92 12.91 0.93
N ALA A 150 -1.03 14.25 0.85
CA ALA A 150 -2.28 14.94 1.16
C ALA A 150 -3.45 14.47 0.29
N ASN A 151 -3.22 14.38 -1.02
CA ASN A 151 -4.22 13.90 -1.98
C ASN A 151 -4.61 12.44 -1.72
N ALA A 152 -3.63 11.59 -1.42
CA ALA A 152 -3.82 10.17 -1.14
C ALA A 152 -4.66 9.95 0.12
N LEU A 153 -4.39 10.72 1.18
CA LEU A 153 -5.14 10.68 2.43
C LEU A 153 -6.63 11.01 2.20
N ILE A 154 -6.93 12.10 1.49
CA ILE A 154 -8.31 12.51 1.18
C ILE A 154 -9.00 11.49 0.25
N TYR A 155 -8.28 10.99 -0.76
CA TYR A 155 -8.81 10.01 -1.70
C TYR A 155 -9.20 8.70 -1.00
N SER A 156 -8.36 8.24 -0.06
CA SER A 156 -8.59 7.07 0.79
C SER A 156 -9.83 7.23 1.65
N GLU A 157 -9.95 8.35 2.35
CA GLU A 157 -11.09 8.63 3.24
C GLU A 157 -12.41 8.70 2.47
N LYS A 158 -12.46 9.48 1.37
CA LYS A 158 -13.67 9.62 0.53
C LYS A 158 -14.20 8.29 -0.02
N ARG A 159 -13.33 7.28 -0.12
CA ARG A 159 -13.66 5.97 -0.72
C ARG A 159 -13.64 4.84 0.30
N ASN A 160 -13.40 5.14 1.58
CA ASN A 160 -13.27 4.16 2.65
C ASN A 160 -12.32 3.00 2.27
N LEU A 161 -11.16 3.36 1.71
CA LEU A 161 -10.10 2.44 1.32
C LEU A 161 -8.95 2.52 2.32
N PRO A 162 -8.35 1.39 2.74
CA PRO A 162 -7.13 1.39 3.55
C PRO A 162 -6.03 2.24 2.91
N LEU A 163 -5.33 3.00 3.74
CA LEU A 163 -4.17 3.78 3.37
C LEU A 163 -2.90 3.03 3.75
N ILE A 164 -1.98 2.86 2.81
CA ILE A 164 -0.74 2.08 3.01
C ILE A 164 0.46 2.99 2.99
N ASN A 165 1.20 2.99 4.10
CA ASN A 165 2.45 3.70 4.28
C ASN A 165 3.61 2.68 4.37
N ASP A 166 4.63 2.88 3.54
CA ASP A 166 5.87 2.07 3.54
C ASP A 166 7.09 2.89 3.94
N ASN A 167 6.89 4.12 4.45
CA ASN A 167 7.93 4.98 4.99
C ASN A 167 7.61 5.37 6.43
N PRO A 168 8.30 4.79 7.42
CA PRO A 168 8.02 5.05 8.84
C PRO A 168 8.30 6.51 9.25
N ASN A 169 9.09 7.25 8.46
CA ASN A 169 9.39 8.66 8.74
C ASN A 169 8.34 9.61 8.14
N MET A 170 7.40 9.11 7.34
CA MET A 170 6.37 9.95 6.76
C MET A 170 5.17 9.99 7.70
N PRO A 171 4.81 11.17 8.24
CA PRO A 171 3.68 11.29 9.13
C PRO A 171 2.38 11.05 8.37
N VAL A 172 1.43 10.34 8.99
CA VAL A 172 0.07 10.19 8.48
C VAL A 172 -0.88 11.01 9.36
N PRO A 173 -1.39 12.16 8.88
CA PRO A 173 -2.26 13.01 9.69
C PRO A 173 -3.58 12.32 10.03
N GLY A 174 -4.07 12.55 11.25
CA GLY A 174 -5.43 12.26 11.72
C GLY A 174 -6.48 12.90 10.83
N LEU A 175 -7.12 12.17 9.92
CA LEU A 175 -8.44 12.57 9.45
C LEU A 175 -9.42 11.92 10.42
N GLY A 176 -10.07 12.73 11.26
CA GLY A 176 -10.99 12.25 12.29
C GLY A 176 -11.92 11.17 11.74
N GLY A 177 -11.69 9.93 12.17
CA GLY A 177 -12.31 8.72 11.69
C GLY A 177 -12.29 7.64 12.78
N GLN A 178 -12.98 6.52 12.53
CA GLN A 178 -13.11 5.40 13.45
C GLN A 178 -11.73 4.91 13.93
N SER A 179 -11.63 4.50 15.20
CA SER A 179 -10.39 3.95 15.75
C SER A 179 -9.91 2.78 14.88
N ALA A 180 -8.59 2.52 14.81
CA ALA A 180 -8.06 1.37 14.07
C ALA A 180 -8.75 0.05 14.48
N ARG A 181 -9.17 -0.03 15.75
CA ARG A 181 -9.99 -1.10 16.31
C ARG A 181 -11.32 -1.28 15.59
N ASP A 182 -12.02 -0.21 15.24
CA ASP A 182 -13.37 -0.26 14.67
C ASP A 182 -13.38 -0.44 13.14
N ASN A 183 -12.22 -0.62 12.50
CA ASN A 183 -12.10 -0.87 11.07
C ASN A 183 -11.64 -2.31 10.76
N PRO A 184 -12.58 -3.25 10.52
CA PRO A 184 -12.24 -4.65 10.21
C PRO A 184 -11.36 -4.81 8.97
N LYS A 185 -11.51 -3.95 7.95
CA LYS A 185 -10.69 -4.01 6.73
C LYS A 185 -9.24 -3.64 7.02
N LEU A 186 -9.02 -2.62 7.86
CA LEU A 186 -7.69 -2.24 8.31
C LEU A 186 -7.03 -3.36 9.12
N LEU A 187 -7.71 -3.85 10.17
CA LEU A 187 -7.18 -4.93 11.01
C LEU A 187 -6.86 -6.18 10.20
N SER A 188 -7.71 -6.52 9.22
CA SER A 188 -7.45 -7.65 8.30
C SER A 188 -6.23 -7.40 7.41
N THR A 189 -5.97 -6.15 7.03
CA THR A 189 -4.81 -5.76 6.23
C THR A 189 -3.53 -5.85 7.05
N ILE A 190 -3.53 -5.35 8.30
CA ILE A 190 -2.39 -5.49 9.22
C ILE A 190 -2.05 -6.97 9.43
N LEU A 191 -3.06 -7.80 9.72
CA LEU A 191 -2.88 -9.25 9.86
C LEU A 191 -2.35 -9.91 8.59
N ALA A 192 -2.80 -9.47 7.40
CA ALA A 192 -2.29 -9.97 6.13
C ALA A 192 -0.79 -9.65 5.95
N PHE A 193 -0.37 -8.43 6.28
CA PHE A 193 1.04 -8.03 6.22
C PHE A 193 1.89 -8.82 7.21
N GLU A 194 1.48 -8.93 8.48
CA GLU A 194 2.24 -9.70 9.48
C GLU A 194 2.30 -11.20 9.10
N SER A 195 1.20 -11.75 8.58
CA SER A 195 1.16 -13.14 8.09
C SER A 195 2.13 -13.37 6.92
N ILE A 196 2.22 -12.41 6.00
CA ILE A 196 3.11 -12.49 4.85
C ILE A 196 4.57 -12.25 5.27
N LYS A 197 4.86 -11.33 6.21
CA LYS A 197 6.21 -11.11 6.76
C LYS A 197 6.84 -12.40 7.30
N MET A 198 6.07 -13.31 7.89
CA MET A 198 6.60 -14.59 8.37
C MET A 198 7.08 -15.53 7.24
N ILE A 199 6.55 -15.39 6.02
CA ILE A 199 6.99 -16.18 4.85
C ILE A 199 8.01 -15.44 3.98
N LEU A 200 8.02 -14.10 4.03
CA LEU A 200 8.89 -13.23 3.23
C LEU A 200 10.41 -13.35 3.40
N PRO A 201 11.01 -13.69 4.57
CA PRO A 201 12.47 -13.67 4.74
C PRO A 201 13.27 -14.56 3.76
N ASP A 202 12.59 -15.39 2.95
CA ASP A 202 13.18 -16.31 1.98
C ASP A 202 12.93 -15.95 0.49
N PHE A 203 12.36 -14.79 0.12
CA PHE A 203 11.94 -14.50 -1.28
C PHE A 203 12.79 -13.50 -2.06
N LYS A 204 12.74 -13.56 -3.40
CA LYS A 204 13.25 -12.52 -4.29
C LYS A 204 12.10 -11.61 -4.74
N PRO A 205 12.26 -10.27 -4.81
CA PRO A 205 11.23 -9.39 -5.37
C PRO A 205 10.88 -9.77 -6.82
N LEU A 206 9.59 -9.78 -7.14
CA LEU A 206 9.07 -10.04 -8.48
C LEU A 206 9.40 -8.86 -9.41
N GLN A 207 9.80 -9.19 -10.64
CA GLN A 207 9.89 -8.22 -11.72
C GLN A 207 8.49 -7.88 -12.24
N PRO A 208 8.24 -6.65 -12.71
CA PRO A 208 6.92 -6.22 -13.20
C PRO A 208 6.29 -7.16 -14.24
N GLU A 209 7.08 -7.74 -15.13
CA GLU A 209 6.63 -8.65 -16.19
C GLU A 209 6.05 -9.96 -15.65
N GLU A 210 6.46 -10.37 -14.45
CA GLU A 210 6.05 -11.62 -13.80
C GLU A 210 4.68 -11.47 -13.10
N PHE A 211 4.24 -10.23 -12.82
CA PHE A 211 3.01 -9.97 -12.06
C PHE A 211 1.74 -10.54 -12.68
N PRO A 212 1.45 -10.37 -13.99
CA PRO A 212 0.20 -10.86 -14.57
C PRO A 212 0.05 -12.38 -14.41
N GLU A 213 1.10 -13.14 -14.75
CA GLU A 213 1.09 -14.59 -14.62
C GLU A 213 0.99 -15.00 -13.15
N PHE A 214 1.84 -14.42 -12.30
CA PHE A 214 1.85 -14.73 -10.88
C PHE A 214 0.47 -14.53 -10.25
N ARG A 215 -0.16 -13.36 -10.50
CA ARG A 215 -1.48 -13.01 -9.96
C ARG A 215 -2.56 -13.95 -10.42
N GLU A 216 -2.58 -14.35 -11.69
CA GLU A 216 -3.57 -15.30 -12.19
C GLU A 216 -3.42 -16.68 -11.54
N GLN A 217 -2.18 -17.14 -11.30
CA GLN A 217 -1.93 -18.41 -10.63
C GLN A 217 -2.41 -18.44 -9.18
N ILE A 218 -2.26 -17.32 -8.45
CA ILE A 218 -2.62 -17.24 -7.03
C ILE A 218 -4.06 -16.83 -6.76
N LYS A 219 -4.74 -16.22 -7.74
CA LYS A 219 -6.09 -15.63 -7.64
C LYS A 219 -7.11 -16.48 -6.90
N LYS A 220 -7.14 -17.79 -7.16
CA LYS A 220 -8.08 -18.74 -6.52
C LYS A 220 -7.84 -18.96 -5.02
N HIS A 221 -6.66 -18.61 -4.51
CA HIS A 221 -6.25 -18.78 -3.12
C HIS A 221 -6.29 -17.47 -2.33
N VAL A 222 -6.20 -16.33 -3.03
CA VAL A 222 -6.21 -15.00 -2.42
C VAL A 222 -7.51 -14.69 -1.70
N LYS A 223 -8.67 -15.00 -2.29
CA LYS A 223 -9.98 -14.74 -1.66
C LYS A 223 -10.17 -15.50 -0.33
N PRO A 224 -9.91 -16.82 -0.26
CA PRO A 224 -9.91 -17.55 1.01
C PRO A 224 -8.97 -16.98 2.08
N PHE A 225 -7.75 -16.57 1.69
CA PHE A 225 -6.79 -15.96 2.60
C PHE A 225 -7.35 -14.68 3.25
N ARG A 226 -7.88 -13.77 2.43
CA ARG A 226 -8.47 -12.50 2.88
C ARG A 226 -9.64 -12.70 3.83
N LEU A 227 -10.54 -13.64 3.52
CA LEU A 227 -11.67 -13.96 4.39
C LEU A 227 -11.21 -14.45 5.76
N ASN A 228 -10.08 -15.15 5.85
CA ASN A 228 -9.55 -15.59 7.14
C ASN A 228 -8.81 -14.47 7.88
N MET A 229 -8.11 -13.57 7.18
CA MET A 229 -7.59 -12.34 7.81
C MET A 229 -8.73 -11.47 8.37
N LEU A 230 -9.87 -11.38 7.67
CA LEU A 230 -11.07 -10.67 8.13
C LEU A 230 -11.79 -11.38 9.29
N LYS A 231 -11.63 -12.69 9.46
CA LYS A 231 -12.11 -13.39 10.65
C LYS A 231 -11.20 -13.11 11.84
N LEU A 232 -9.89 -13.26 11.65
CA LEU A 232 -8.88 -12.99 12.67
C LEU A 232 -8.90 -11.51 13.10
N SER A 233 -9.32 -10.60 12.22
CA SER A 233 -9.50 -9.19 12.60
C SER A 233 -10.54 -8.99 13.69
N LYS A 234 -11.54 -9.89 13.83
CA LYS A 234 -12.49 -9.87 14.95
C LYS A 234 -11.82 -10.26 16.27
N GLU A 235 -10.90 -11.23 16.23
CA GLU A 235 -10.12 -11.65 17.40
C GLU A 235 -9.15 -10.54 17.81
N LEU A 236 -8.45 -9.94 16.83
CA LEU A 236 -7.59 -8.78 17.06
C LEU A 236 -8.37 -7.61 17.67
N HIS A 237 -9.58 -7.32 17.17
CA HIS A 237 -10.48 -6.32 17.74
C HIS A 237 -10.84 -6.55 19.22
N GLN A 238 -10.92 -7.81 19.65
CA GLN A 238 -11.23 -8.14 21.06
C GLN A 238 -10.03 -7.96 21.98
N ILE A 239 -8.82 -8.12 21.46
CA ILE A 239 -7.56 -8.04 22.21
C ILE A 239 -7.12 -6.57 22.39
N ILE A 240 -7.31 -5.75 21.36
CA ILE A 240 -6.84 -4.36 21.36
C ILE A 240 -7.76 -3.43 22.14
N ASN A 241 -7.16 -2.53 22.92
CA ASN A 241 -7.89 -1.49 23.65
C ASN A 241 -8.38 -0.38 22.71
N ASN A 242 -9.40 0.38 23.13
CA ASN A 242 -9.96 1.51 22.35
C ASN A 242 -8.94 2.59 21.99
N ASN A 243 -7.86 2.70 22.77
CA ASN A 243 -6.81 3.70 22.59
C ASN A 243 -5.46 3.06 22.22
N ALA A 244 -5.47 1.84 21.69
CA ALA A 244 -4.23 1.15 21.31
C ALA A 244 -3.47 1.95 20.24
N SER A 245 -2.15 2.10 20.42
CA SER A 245 -1.30 2.66 19.38
C SER A 245 -1.21 1.72 18.18
N ILE A 246 -0.79 2.24 17.02
CA ILE A 246 -0.60 1.41 15.83
C ILE A 246 0.50 0.38 16.06
N GLU A 247 1.56 0.71 16.80
CA GLU A 247 2.60 -0.26 17.16
C GLU A 247 2.05 -1.36 18.08
N GLU A 248 1.16 -1.01 19.02
CA GLU A 248 0.48 -2.00 19.86
C GLU A 248 -0.41 -2.93 19.02
N VAL A 249 -1.18 -2.37 18.07
CA VAL A 249 -2.01 -3.17 17.16
C VAL A 249 -1.16 -4.09 16.29
N GLN A 250 -0.04 -3.60 15.74
CA GLN A 250 0.90 -4.41 14.95
C GLN A 250 1.52 -5.54 15.78
N LYS A 251 1.92 -5.25 17.02
CA LYS A 251 2.48 -6.24 17.93
C LYS A 251 1.48 -7.34 18.24
N GLU A 252 0.23 -6.98 18.57
CA GLU A 252 -0.82 -7.96 18.82
C GLU A 252 -1.20 -8.74 17.54
N ALA A 253 -1.20 -8.09 16.37
CA ALA A 253 -1.41 -8.77 15.10
C ALA A 253 -0.28 -9.76 14.76
N MET A 254 0.97 -9.41 15.07
CA MET A 254 2.13 -10.28 14.92
C MET A 254 1.99 -11.49 15.83
N VAL A 255 1.66 -11.29 17.12
CA VAL A 255 1.42 -12.39 18.07
C VAL A 255 0.30 -13.30 17.54
N LEU A 256 -0.82 -12.74 17.09
CA LEU A 256 -1.94 -13.52 16.56
C LEU A 256 -1.55 -14.30 15.28
N ALA A 257 -0.75 -13.71 14.41
CA ALA A 257 -0.21 -14.40 13.24
C ALA A 257 0.73 -15.54 13.65
N GLU A 258 1.62 -15.33 14.62
CA GLU A 258 2.53 -16.34 15.14
C GLU A 258 1.80 -17.49 15.86
N THR A 259 0.71 -17.21 16.58
CA THR A 259 -0.01 -18.23 17.35
C THR A 259 -1.06 -18.98 16.54
N THR A 260 -1.63 -18.36 15.51
CA THR A 260 -2.79 -18.91 14.79
C THR A 260 -2.46 -19.24 13.35
N VAL A 261 -1.70 -18.38 12.65
CA VAL A 261 -1.39 -18.56 11.22
C VAL A 261 -0.17 -19.45 11.02
N TYR A 262 0.90 -19.22 11.78
CA TYR A 262 2.16 -19.96 11.62
C TYR A 262 2.04 -21.47 11.93
N PRO A 263 1.36 -21.92 13.00
CA PRO A 263 1.25 -23.35 13.31
C PRO A 263 0.45 -24.09 12.25
N GLU A 264 -0.65 -23.50 11.77
CA GLU A 264 -1.43 -24.07 10.67
C GLU A 264 -0.61 -24.17 9.37
N LEU A 265 0.24 -23.18 9.10
CA LEU A 265 1.16 -23.19 7.96
C LEU A 265 2.18 -24.34 8.07
N GLU A 266 2.77 -24.56 9.24
CA GLU A 266 3.70 -25.65 9.49
C GLU A 266 3.03 -27.02 9.44
N GLU A 267 1.83 -27.15 10.00
CA GLU A 267 1.04 -28.38 9.90
C GLU A 267 0.69 -28.71 8.44
N LEU A 268 0.20 -27.72 7.68
CA LEU A 268 -0.10 -27.87 6.26
C LEU A 268 1.16 -28.21 5.44
N LYS A 269 2.31 -27.61 5.76
CA LYS A 269 3.61 -27.98 5.15
C LYS A 269 3.96 -29.42 5.48
N HIS A 270 3.83 -29.83 6.73
CA HIS A 270 4.18 -31.17 7.18
C HIS A 270 3.30 -32.23 6.49
N ILE A 271 2.00 -31.97 6.35
CA ILE A 271 1.05 -32.80 5.61
C ILE A 271 1.45 -32.94 4.13
N ILE A 272 2.01 -31.89 3.54
CA ILE A 272 2.42 -31.86 2.13
C ILE A 272 3.84 -32.43 1.90
N ASN A 273 4.75 -32.31 2.87
CA ASN A 273 6.19 -32.47 2.66
C ASN A 273 6.89 -33.54 3.52
N THR A 274 6.22 -34.62 3.89
CA THR A 274 6.96 -35.76 4.48
C THR A 274 7.54 -36.66 3.37
N PRO A 275 8.87 -36.97 3.29
CA PRO A 275 10.08 -36.28 3.77
C PRO A 275 11.04 -35.87 2.61
N SER A 276 11.91 -34.85 2.69
CA SER A 276 13.12 -34.83 3.55
C SER A 276 13.93 -33.51 3.44
N GLN A 277 14.51 -33.09 4.59
CA GLN A 277 15.81 -32.38 4.75
C GLN A 277 15.85 -30.84 4.47
N PRO A 278 16.93 -30.10 4.87
CA PRO A 278 16.99 -29.30 6.09
C PRO A 278 17.41 -27.84 5.79
N TRP A 279 16.46 -26.93 5.56
CA TRP A 279 16.77 -25.62 4.97
C TRP A 279 16.87 -24.43 5.95
N TYR A 280 17.02 -24.66 7.27
CA TYR A 280 17.03 -23.56 8.26
C TYR A 280 18.26 -22.60 8.23
N LYS A 281 19.21 -22.75 7.30
CA LYS A 281 20.46 -21.95 7.28
C LYS A 281 20.50 -20.77 6.29
N ARG A 282 19.38 -20.29 5.74
CA ARG A 282 19.38 -19.20 4.73
C ARG A 282 18.46 -18.00 5.04
N LEU A 283 18.09 -17.79 6.30
CA LEU A 283 17.18 -16.73 6.76
C LEU A 283 17.72 -15.28 6.71
N ILE A 284 18.96 -15.06 6.26
CA ILE A 284 19.69 -13.81 6.58
C ILE A 284 19.59 -12.73 5.48
N GLN A 285 19.12 -13.03 4.27
CA GLN A 285 19.26 -12.08 3.15
C GLN A 285 18.06 -11.14 2.91
N PHE A 286 16.81 -11.53 3.20
CA PHE A 286 15.64 -10.69 2.87
C PHE A 286 15.11 -9.83 4.03
N ALA A 287 15.39 -10.21 5.29
CA ALA A 287 15.09 -9.38 6.46
C ALA A 287 15.72 -7.97 6.37
N GLN A 288 16.80 -7.82 5.58
CA GLN A 288 17.47 -6.54 5.36
C GLN A 288 16.71 -5.60 4.39
N TYR A 289 15.71 -6.09 3.66
CA TYR A 289 15.01 -5.35 2.60
C TYR A 289 13.48 -5.36 2.74
N THR A 290 12.94 -5.91 3.83
CA THR A 290 11.49 -5.91 4.07
C THR A 290 11.07 -4.48 4.45
N PRO A 291 10.25 -3.79 3.63
CA PRO A 291 9.74 -2.48 4.01
C PRO A 291 8.90 -2.61 5.27
N GLU A 292 9.10 -1.73 6.24
CA GLU A 292 8.19 -1.59 7.36
C GLU A 292 6.89 -0.96 6.83
N PHE A 293 5.89 -1.81 6.58
CA PHE A 293 4.55 -1.34 6.26
C PHE A 293 3.81 -0.99 7.54
N VAL A 294 3.34 0.25 7.59
CA VAL A 294 2.42 0.74 8.60
C VAL A 294 1.08 0.98 7.92
N ALA A 295 0.05 0.26 8.36
CA ALA A 295 -1.31 0.56 7.95
C ALA A 295 -1.83 1.61 8.93
N ASP A 296 -1.79 2.87 8.52
CA ASP A 296 -2.06 3.99 9.40
C ASP A 296 -3.54 4.40 9.32
N LEU A 297 -4.26 4.24 10.44
CA LEU A 297 -5.41 5.10 10.77
C LEU A 297 -4.99 5.94 11.97
N SER A 298 -4.82 7.21 11.71
CA SER A 298 -4.21 8.18 12.59
C SER A 298 -5.13 8.57 13.74
N SER A 299 -4.68 8.29 14.96
CA SER A 299 -5.23 8.82 16.21
C SER A 299 -4.46 10.09 16.63
N MET A 300 -5.06 11.25 16.44
CA MET A 300 -4.68 12.49 17.15
C MET A 300 -5.93 13.19 17.70
N PRO A 301 -5.81 13.90 18.84
CA PRO A 301 -6.94 14.53 19.51
C PRO A 301 -7.57 15.63 18.63
N SER A 302 -8.89 15.70 18.69
CA SER A 302 -9.81 16.51 17.88
C SER A 302 -9.64 18.04 17.93
N ASN A 303 -8.58 18.56 18.54
CA ASN A 303 -8.43 19.98 18.88
C ASN A 303 -7.47 20.79 18.00
N LEU A 304 -6.73 20.17 17.07
CA LEU A 304 -5.93 20.91 16.08
C LEU A 304 -6.68 21.01 14.74
N ALA A 305 -7.46 22.10 14.59
CA ALA A 305 -7.86 22.81 13.36
C ALA A 305 -8.26 22.06 12.05
N ILE A 306 -8.31 20.73 11.98
CA ILE A 306 -8.77 19.95 10.82
C ILE A 306 -10.29 19.72 10.88
N ALA A 307 -10.89 19.87 12.07
CA ALA A 307 -12.32 19.71 12.31
C ALA A 307 -13.19 20.61 11.39
N LYS A 308 -12.74 21.81 11.00
CA LYS A 308 -13.53 22.70 10.12
C LYS A 308 -13.59 22.22 8.65
N ILE A 309 -12.61 21.46 8.20
CA ILE A 309 -12.60 20.85 6.86
C ILE A 309 -13.45 19.57 6.86
N LEU A 310 -13.39 18.80 7.95
CA LEU A 310 -14.18 17.57 8.14
C LEU A 310 -15.68 17.82 8.36
N VAL A 311 -16.06 18.94 9.01
CA VAL A 311 -17.47 19.28 9.30
C VAL A 311 -18.33 19.50 8.03
N ARG A 312 -17.72 19.69 6.85
CA ARG A 312 -18.48 19.76 5.59
C ARG A 312 -18.79 18.40 4.95
N PHE A 313 -18.24 17.30 5.47
CA PHE A 313 -18.36 15.97 4.84
C PHE A 313 -19.13 14.96 5.70
N THR A 314 -19.62 15.33 6.88
CA THR A 314 -20.27 14.40 7.83
C THR A 314 -21.79 14.29 7.69
N GLN A 315 -22.41 14.82 6.63
CA GLN A 315 -23.88 14.84 6.49
C GLN A 315 -24.52 13.69 5.70
N GLU A 316 -23.78 12.69 5.25
CA GLU A 316 -24.38 11.57 4.51
C GLU A 316 -23.81 10.21 4.95
N PHE A 317 -24.74 9.25 5.10
CA PHE A 317 -24.60 7.81 5.34
C PHE A 317 -24.60 7.30 6.79
N GLY A 318 -25.80 6.89 7.21
CA GLY A 318 -26.05 5.96 8.31
C GLY A 318 -26.51 4.58 7.82
N ASN A 319 -26.02 3.57 8.55
CA ASN A 319 -26.55 2.22 8.83
C ASN A 319 -26.75 1.20 7.68
N ILE A 320 -26.22 -0.03 7.86
CA ILE A 320 -26.96 -1.20 8.39
C ILE A 320 -26.03 -2.44 8.52
N ARG A 321 -26.34 -3.21 9.58
CA ARG A 321 -25.79 -4.46 10.14
C ARG A 321 -26.16 -5.75 9.38
N ASP A 322 -25.28 -6.75 9.54
CA ASP A 322 -25.49 -8.19 9.88
C ASP A 322 -26.49 -9.07 9.07
N GLU A 323 -26.39 -10.41 8.95
CA GLU A 323 -25.48 -11.46 9.43
C GLU A 323 -25.73 -12.78 8.64
N GLN A 324 -24.73 -13.68 8.64
CA GLN A 324 -24.72 -15.17 8.70
C GLN A 324 -25.60 -16.10 7.81
N LEU A 325 -24.97 -17.19 7.31
CA LEU A 325 -25.04 -18.59 7.84
C LEU A 325 -24.18 -19.55 6.97
N ALA A 326 -23.14 -20.18 7.53
CA ALA A 326 -23.05 -21.60 7.99
C ALA A 326 -22.67 -22.62 6.88
N LYS A 327 -21.39 -23.04 6.84
CA LYS A 327 -20.85 -24.35 7.31
C LYS A 327 -21.26 -25.53 6.41
N GLU A 328 -20.37 -25.98 5.49
CA GLU A 328 -19.97 -27.41 5.50
C GLU A 328 -18.61 -27.78 4.85
N GLU A 329 -17.95 -26.95 4.01
CA GLU A 329 -16.67 -27.34 3.34
C GLU A 329 -15.38 -27.20 4.20
N GLN A 330 -15.32 -27.84 5.37
CA GLN A 330 -14.34 -27.52 6.42
C GLN A 330 -12.87 -27.93 6.18
N ILE A 331 -12.51 -28.45 5.01
CA ILE A 331 -11.17 -29.04 4.79
C ILE A 331 -10.39 -28.37 3.63
N ARG A 332 -11.06 -27.54 2.81
CA ARG A 332 -10.41 -26.54 1.93
C ARG A 332 -10.25 -25.16 2.61
N LYS A 333 -10.69 -25.04 3.87
CA LYS A 333 -11.19 -23.79 4.49
C LYS A 333 -10.17 -22.90 5.21
N ASN A 334 -8.93 -23.33 5.41
CA ASN A 334 -8.03 -22.51 6.22
C ASN A 334 -7.46 -21.31 5.47
N GLY A 335 -7.64 -21.17 4.15
CA GLY A 335 -7.29 -19.96 3.38
C GLY A 335 -5.80 -19.59 3.34
N LEU A 336 -5.02 -20.09 4.29
CA LEU A 336 -3.57 -19.94 4.45
C LEU A 336 -2.77 -20.79 3.46
N TYR A 337 -3.43 -21.69 2.71
CA TYR A 337 -2.82 -22.40 1.57
C TYR A 337 -2.21 -21.44 0.53
N TYR A 338 -2.75 -20.22 0.47
CA TYR A 338 -2.16 -19.12 -0.28
C TYR A 338 -0.68 -18.89 0.07
N LEU A 339 -0.34 -18.83 1.36
CA LEU A 339 1.01 -18.58 1.86
C LEU A 339 1.96 -19.73 1.48
N LEU A 340 1.47 -20.98 1.44
CA LEU A 340 2.25 -22.12 0.94
C LEU A 340 2.49 -22.08 -0.56
N LYS A 341 1.48 -21.69 -1.34
CA LYS A 341 1.62 -21.57 -2.80
C LYS A 341 2.62 -20.50 -3.20
N ILE A 342 2.63 -19.37 -2.48
CA ILE A 342 3.67 -18.35 -2.64
C ILE A 342 5.04 -18.98 -2.37
N LYS A 343 5.17 -19.72 -1.25
CA LYS A 343 6.42 -20.36 -0.86
C LYS A 343 6.94 -21.37 -1.90
N ASP A 344 6.09 -22.29 -2.37
CA ASP A 344 6.46 -23.35 -3.32
C ASP A 344 6.84 -22.82 -4.71
N ARG A 345 6.20 -21.74 -5.16
CA ARG A 345 6.40 -21.18 -6.50
C ARG A 345 7.68 -20.37 -6.63
N ILE A 346 8.10 -19.73 -5.54
CA ILE A 346 9.28 -18.86 -5.52
C ILE A 346 10.53 -19.63 -5.07
N ALA A 347 10.36 -20.83 -4.46
CA ALA A 347 11.46 -21.73 -4.12
C ALA A 347 11.99 -22.58 -5.31
N LYS A 348 11.31 -22.55 -6.47
CA LYS A 348 11.75 -23.15 -7.73
C LYS A 348 12.34 -22.10 -8.64
#